data_AF-A0A3D8SHZ1-F1
#
_entry.id   AF-A0A3D8SHZ1-F1
#
_cell.length_a   1.000
_cell.length_b   1.000
_cell.length_c   1.000
_cell.angle_alpha   90.00
_cell.angle_beta   90.00
_cell.angle_gamma   90.00
#
_symmetry.space_group_name_H-M   'P 1'
#
loop_
_entity.id
_entity.type
_entity.pdbx_description
1 polymer ?
#
loop_
_entity_poly.entity_id
_entity_poly.type
_entity_poly.pdbx_seq_one_letter_code
_entity_poly.pdbx_strand_id
1 'polypeptide(L)'
;MDGYTFFPDDANVAAGKKLWNPSKTLGIINTDPGYQCITCIGYAPSQGRRCRNPIRRDNRKFIMETLEEIAYLHPHNPAVLSQLRTIAGPALCVRYHQNQAERVLMEWQRKLQQLKPVKEERRSTKPTRSRHEPEPSQDERIKDLQKQLQEMMNLLAQLKGETNNQQHQDERYERRDKKKEEVERDSRKEKERLEKERLEKERLEQERLEQERLEQERLERERLKKERLEKERLEKERLEKERREKERLDKERAAKQRREQEEKRRCERERQQREREQKERQEWDQLWTNYQDRWVHFKASVSNETNVLDAIPWPVKTGSYRNAKASEVKAFFKNAVPRDASMSKLMRKECQKWHPDIIYRLLRGCEVTPVAQLLIDMICRVVTELLDNSAGKSANFLG
;
A
#
# COMPACT_ATOMS: atom_id res chain seq x y z
N MET A 1 -45.05 62.63 -63.89
CA MET A 1 -44.30 61.35 -63.86
C MET A 1 -43.10 61.56 -62.94
N ASP A 2 -43.27 61.77 -61.63
CA ASP A 2 -44.01 61.00 -60.60
C ASP A 2 -43.11 59.89 -60.03
N GLY A 3 -42.95 59.73 -58.71
CA GLY A 3 -43.53 60.51 -57.61
C GLY A 3 -42.79 60.27 -56.28
N TYR A 4 -43.20 60.99 -55.23
CA TYR A 4 -42.56 60.95 -53.90
C TYR A 4 -43.16 59.83 -53.04
N THR A 5 -42.33 58.96 -52.46
CA THR A 5 -42.67 58.20 -51.23
C THR A 5 -41.43 58.02 -50.35
N PHE A 6 -41.54 58.53 -49.13
CA PHE A 6 -40.61 58.30 -48.02
C PHE A 6 -41.18 57.16 -47.15
N PHE A 7 -40.33 56.25 -46.67
CA PHE A 7 -40.34 55.73 -45.29
C PHE A 7 -39.11 54.82 -45.06
N PRO A 8 -38.35 54.99 -43.97
CA PRO A 8 -37.33 54.04 -43.54
C PRO A 8 -37.93 52.98 -42.60
N ASP A 9 -37.58 51.71 -42.80
CA ASP A 9 -37.96 50.61 -41.90
C ASP A 9 -36.80 49.63 -41.66
N ASP A 10 -36.73 49.08 -40.44
CA ASP A 10 -35.63 48.29 -39.87
C ASP A 10 -35.52 46.84 -40.44
N ALA A 11 -35.39 46.73 -41.76
CA ALA A 11 -35.36 45.47 -42.51
C ALA A 11 -34.06 44.64 -42.36
N ASN A 12 -33.42 44.65 -41.19
CA ASN A 12 -32.25 43.82 -40.88
C ASN A 12 -32.45 42.92 -39.62
N VAL A 13 -33.66 42.89 -39.06
CA VAL A 13 -34.06 41.99 -37.95
C VAL A 13 -34.73 40.73 -38.50
N ALA A 14 -34.02 39.97 -39.35
CA ALA A 14 -34.54 38.73 -39.96
C ALA A 14 -33.50 37.65 -40.29
N ALA A 15 -32.22 38.00 -40.44
CA ALA A 15 -31.16 37.03 -40.74
C ALA A 15 -29.85 37.41 -40.03
N GLY A 16 -29.47 36.65 -39.00
CA GLY A 16 -28.30 36.90 -38.15
C GLY A 16 -26.96 36.75 -38.88
N LYS A 17 -26.61 37.73 -39.72
CA LYS A 17 -25.31 37.82 -40.39
C LYS A 17 -24.34 38.60 -39.51
N LYS A 18 -23.20 37.99 -39.19
CA LYS A 18 -22.12 38.62 -38.41
C LYS A 18 -21.58 39.84 -39.17
N LEU A 19 -21.54 41.00 -38.50
CA LEU A 19 -21.09 42.28 -39.09
C LEU A 19 -19.59 42.28 -39.38
N TRP A 20 -18.81 41.50 -38.61
CA TRP A 20 -17.37 41.33 -38.77
C TRP A 20 -16.91 39.97 -38.20
N ASN A 21 -15.62 39.64 -38.34
CA ASN A 21 -15.04 38.42 -37.74
C ASN A 21 -14.00 38.81 -36.67
N PRO A 22 -14.38 38.83 -35.38
CA PRO A 22 -13.52 39.32 -34.30
C PRO A 22 -12.24 38.49 -34.14
N SER A 23 -12.36 37.17 -34.19
CA SER A 23 -11.24 36.22 -34.11
C SER A 23 -10.14 36.51 -35.15
N LYS A 24 -10.53 36.78 -36.41
CA LYS A 24 -9.61 37.07 -37.51
C LYS A 24 -9.06 38.49 -37.44
N THR A 25 -9.92 39.50 -37.22
CA THR A 25 -9.52 40.92 -37.17
C THR A 25 -8.56 41.19 -36.00
N LEU A 26 -8.86 40.65 -34.82
CA LEU A 26 -8.05 40.86 -33.62
C LEU A 26 -6.84 39.90 -33.54
N GLY A 27 -6.86 38.79 -34.28
CA GLY A 27 -5.77 37.80 -34.33
C GLY A 27 -5.72 36.85 -33.14
N ILE A 28 -6.89 36.54 -32.55
CA ILE A 28 -6.98 35.84 -31.26
C ILE A 28 -6.76 34.33 -31.42
N ILE A 29 -7.24 33.74 -32.51
CA ILE A 29 -6.87 32.37 -32.90
C ILE A 29 -5.42 32.37 -33.38
N ASN A 30 -4.61 31.39 -32.99
CA ASN A 30 -3.27 31.22 -33.52
C ASN A 30 -3.34 30.54 -34.91
N THR A 31 -2.47 30.95 -35.82
CA THR A 31 -2.39 30.46 -37.20
C THR A 31 -1.00 29.91 -37.56
N ASP A 32 -0.10 29.80 -36.56
CA ASP A 32 1.16 29.07 -36.69
C ASP A 32 0.90 27.62 -37.14
N PRO A 33 1.75 27.02 -38.01
CA PRO A 33 1.69 25.61 -38.35
C PRO A 33 1.65 24.72 -37.09
N GLY A 34 0.64 23.85 -37.01
CA GLY A 34 0.38 22.99 -35.84
C GLY A 34 -0.48 23.59 -34.71
N TYR A 35 -0.86 24.88 -34.79
CA TYR A 35 -1.56 25.59 -33.70
C TYR A 35 -2.83 26.33 -34.15
N GLN A 36 -3.74 25.66 -34.86
CA GLN A 36 -5.03 26.22 -35.31
C GLN A 36 -6.07 26.38 -34.17
N CYS A 37 -5.69 27.02 -33.06
CA CYS A 37 -6.52 27.15 -31.87
C CYS A 37 -6.13 28.39 -31.02
N ILE A 38 -6.89 28.67 -29.96
CA ILE A 38 -6.56 29.76 -29.03
C ILE A 38 -5.43 29.30 -28.08
N THR A 39 -4.18 29.54 -28.49
CA THR A 39 -3.03 29.62 -27.57
C THR A 39 -2.92 31.02 -26.97
N CYS A 40 -2.10 31.18 -25.93
CA CYS A 40 -1.78 32.47 -25.33
C CYS A 40 -1.50 33.56 -26.40
N ILE A 41 -2.18 34.69 -26.31
CA ILE A 41 -1.96 35.83 -27.22
C ILE A 41 -0.67 36.61 -26.91
N GLY A 42 -0.15 36.48 -25.69
CA GLY A 42 1.00 37.24 -25.20
C GLY A 42 2.29 36.96 -25.96
N TYR A 43 3.10 38.00 -26.12
CA TYR A 43 4.40 37.93 -26.77
C TYR A 43 5.47 37.46 -25.78
N ALA A 44 6.34 36.53 -26.21
CA ALA A 44 7.44 35.98 -25.41
C ALA A 44 8.78 36.55 -25.92
N PRO A 45 9.39 37.56 -25.25
CA PRO A 45 10.58 38.24 -25.76
C PRO A 45 11.78 37.30 -25.94
N SER A 46 11.98 36.36 -25.00
CA SER A 46 13.02 35.32 -25.03
C SER A 46 12.83 34.27 -26.15
N GLN A 47 11.81 34.42 -26.99
CA GLN A 47 11.50 33.54 -28.12
C GLN A 47 11.21 34.31 -29.42
N GLY A 48 11.23 35.65 -29.40
CA GLY A 48 10.97 36.51 -30.57
C GLY A 48 9.57 36.38 -31.18
N ARG A 49 8.58 35.80 -30.48
CA ARG A 49 7.29 35.37 -31.08
C ARG A 49 6.13 35.30 -30.09
N ARG A 50 4.92 35.12 -30.61
CA ARG A 50 3.72 34.80 -29.82
C ARG A 50 3.90 33.50 -29.02
N CYS A 51 3.38 33.49 -27.80
CA CYS A 51 3.40 32.33 -26.92
C CYS A 51 2.51 31.19 -27.45
N ARG A 52 3.06 29.98 -27.53
CA ARG A 52 2.34 28.76 -27.96
C ARG A 52 1.74 27.95 -26.79
N ASN A 53 1.90 28.42 -25.55
CA ASN A 53 1.31 27.74 -24.39
C ASN A 53 -0.23 27.79 -24.47
N PRO A 54 -0.93 26.68 -24.17
CA PRO A 54 -2.38 26.69 -24.08
C PRO A 54 -2.83 27.52 -22.87
N ILE A 55 -3.94 28.24 -23.04
CA ILE A 55 -4.70 28.82 -21.92
C ILE A 55 -5.65 27.78 -21.31
N ARG A 56 -6.29 28.08 -20.17
CA ARG A 56 -7.27 27.18 -19.54
C ARG A 56 -8.38 26.78 -20.53
N ARG A 57 -8.91 25.55 -20.39
CA ARG A 57 -9.98 25.04 -21.26
C ARG A 57 -11.23 25.94 -21.20
N ASP A 58 -11.60 26.30 -19.98
CA ASP A 58 -12.76 27.13 -19.63
C ASP A 58 -12.64 28.52 -20.27
N ASN A 59 -11.47 29.16 -20.15
CA ASN A 59 -11.16 30.43 -20.82
C ASN A 59 -11.36 30.33 -22.34
N ARG A 60 -10.93 29.24 -23.00
CA ARG A 60 -11.13 29.08 -24.46
C ARG A 60 -12.61 29.05 -24.85
N LYS A 61 -13.47 28.45 -24.01
CA LYS A 61 -14.92 28.43 -24.24
C LYS A 61 -15.48 29.85 -24.10
N PHE A 62 -15.25 30.49 -22.94
CA PHE A 62 -15.68 31.86 -22.66
C PHE A 62 -15.25 32.86 -23.74
N ILE A 63 -13.98 32.81 -24.17
CA ILE A 63 -13.48 33.67 -25.25
C ILE A 63 -14.22 33.43 -26.56
N MET A 64 -14.46 32.17 -26.96
CA MET A 64 -15.20 31.87 -28.20
C MET A 64 -16.64 32.37 -28.14
N GLU A 65 -17.29 32.31 -26.97
CA GLU A 65 -18.65 32.81 -26.75
C GLU A 65 -18.70 34.35 -26.84
N THR A 66 -17.80 35.06 -26.15
CA THR A 66 -17.71 36.53 -26.25
C THR A 66 -17.31 37.02 -27.66
N LEU A 67 -16.47 36.27 -28.38
CA LEU A 67 -16.11 36.60 -29.77
C LEU A 67 -17.24 36.27 -30.77
N GLU A 68 -18.20 35.43 -30.41
CA GLU A 68 -19.44 35.23 -31.15
C GLU A 68 -20.39 36.40 -30.91
N GLU A 69 -20.58 36.81 -29.64
CA GLU A 69 -21.44 37.96 -29.26
C GLU A 69 -21.02 39.27 -29.95
N ILE A 70 -19.76 39.71 -29.82
CA ILE A 70 -19.32 40.98 -30.44
C ILE A 70 -19.34 40.95 -31.97
N ALA A 71 -19.44 39.77 -32.61
CA ALA A 71 -19.52 39.67 -34.07
C ALA A 71 -20.83 40.25 -34.64
N TYR A 72 -21.89 40.35 -33.83
CA TYR A 72 -23.16 40.98 -34.18
C TYR A 72 -23.22 42.47 -33.79
N LEU A 73 -22.20 42.99 -33.10
CA LEU A 73 -22.10 44.40 -32.71
C LEU A 73 -21.21 45.19 -33.69
N HIS A 74 -21.56 46.45 -33.94
CA HIS A 74 -20.73 47.35 -34.75
C HIS A 74 -19.37 47.60 -34.04
N PRO A 75 -18.21 47.53 -34.74
CA PRO A 75 -16.88 47.58 -34.11
C PRO A 75 -16.57 48.82 -33.25
N HIS A 76 -17.29 49.92 -33.44
CA HIS A 76 -17.16 51.16 -32.66
C HIS A 76 -18.10 51.24 -31.45
N ASN A 77 -18.96 50.25 -31.22
CA ASN A 77 -19.86 50.21 -30.07
C ASN A 77 -19.04 50.03 -28.78
N PRO A 78 -19.20 50.88 -27.73
CA PRO A 78 -18.45 50.76 -26.47
C PRO A 78 -18.62 49.40 -25.76
N ALA A 79 -19.73 48.69 -26.00
CA ALA A 79 -19.92 47.33 -25.50
C ALA A 79 -18.86 46.35 -26.03
N VAL A 80 -18.39 46.51 -27.27
CA VAL A 80 -17.32 45.69 -27.86
C VAL A 80 -16.02 45.85 -27.07
N LEU A 81 -15.61 47.09 -26.77
CA LEU A 81 -14.42 47.34 -25.95
C LEU A 81 -14.56 46.84 -24.51
N SER A 82 -15.78 46.92 -23.94
CA SER A 82 -16.07 46.36 -22.61
C SER A 82 -15.92 44.83 -22.59
N GLN A 83 -16.52 44.13 -23.55
CA GLN A 83 -16.41 42.68 -23.69
C GLN A 83 -14.98 42.23 -24.07
N LEU A 84 -14.24 43.02 -24.86
CA LEU A 84 -12.81 42.74 -25.11
C LEU A 84 -11.94 42.89 -23.85
N ARG A 85 -12.26 43.81 -22.94
CA ARG A 85 -11.56 43.95 -21.66
C ARG A 85 -11.71 42.71 -20.78
N THR A 86 -12.90 42.07 -20.74
CA THR A 86 -13.11 40.88 -19.91
C THR A 86 -12.34 39.66 -20.41
N ILE A 87 -12.13 39.52 -21.72
CA ILE A 87 -11.37 38.39 -22.31
C ILE A 87 -9.85 38.59 -22.42
N ALA A 88 -9.34 39.83 -22.30
CA ALA A 88 -7.91 40.13 -22.48
C ALA A 88 -7.00 39.35 -21.53
N GLY A 89 -7.32 39.31 -20.23
CA GLY A 89 -6.62 38.50 -19.22
C GLY A 89 -6.79 36.98 -19.43
N PRO A 90 -8.03 36.47 -19.55
CA PRO A 90 -8.31 35.06 -19.85
C PRO A 90 -7.60 34.49 -21.09
N ALA A 91 -7.35 35.31 -22.11
CA ALA A 91 -6.66 34.92 -23.35
C ALA A 91 -5.12 34.80 -23.20
N LEU A 92 -4.57 35.13 -22.03
CA LEU A 92 -3.15 35.00 -21.70
C LEU A 92 -2.90 33.76 -20.84
N CYS A 93 -1.69 33.19 -20.89
CA CYS A 93 -1.33 32.06 -20.03
C CYS A 93 -1.06 32.55 -18.59
N VAL A 94 -1.58 31.82 -17.60
CA VAL A 94 -1.54 32.20 -16.17
C VAL A 94 -0.11 32.40 -15.65
N ARG A 95 0.85 31.55 -16.07
CA ARG A 95 2.20 31.51 -15.49
C ARG A 95 3.15 32.65 -15.87
N TYR A 96 2.96 33.32 -17.02
CA TYR A 96 4.01 34.18 -17.60
C TYR A 96 3.56 35.51 -18.21
N HIS A 97 2.30 35.63 -18.67
CA HIS A 97 1.91 36.74 -19.54
C HIS A 97 0.67 37.51 -19.08
N GLN A 98 0.10 37.25 -17.90
CA GLN A 98 -1.08 37.97 -17.39
C GLN A 98 -0.89 39.50 -17.36
N ASN A 99 0.33 39.96 -17.07
CA ASN A 99 0.73 41.37 -17.09
C ASN A 99 0.66 42.05 -18.49
N GLN A 100 0.40 41.30 -19.57
CA GLN A 100 0.26 41.86 -20.92
C GLN A 100 -1.19 42.22 -21.28
N ALA A 101 -2.17 41.98 -20.40
CA ALA A 101 -3.60 42.18 -20.69
C ALA A 101 -3.95 43.60 -21.16
N GLU A 102 -3.37 44.63 -20.53
CA GLU A 102 -3.63 46.02 -20.90
C GLU A 102 -3.02 46.38 -22.27
N ARG A 103 -1.79 45.88 -22.57
CA ARG A 103 -1.15 46.06 -23.88
C ARG A 103 -1.97 45.40 -25.00
N VAL A 104 -2.45 44.18 -24.74
CA VAL A 104 -3.38 43.46 -25.63
C VAL A 104 -4.63 44.29 -25.90
N LEU A 105 -5.25 44.86 -24.86
CA LEU A 105 -6.47 45.63 -24.99
C LEU A 105 -6.24 46.91 -25.80
N MET A 106 -5.12 47.61 -25.58
CA MET A 106 -4.70 48.76 -26.39
C MET A 106 -4.44 48.38 -27.86
N GLU A 107 -3.82 47.23 -28.13
CA GLU A 107 -3.62 46.73 -29.49
C GLU A 107 -4.95 46.41 -30.18
N TRP A 108 -5.91 45.79 -29.48
CA TRP A 108 -7.25 45.52 -29.99
C TRP A 108 -8.06 46.81 -30.21
N GLN A 109 -8.02 47.77 -29.29
CA GLN A 109 -8.65 49.07 -29.44
C GLN A 109 -8.11 49.82 -30.67
N ARG A 110 -6.79 49.83 -30.87
CA ARG A 110 -6.16 50.41 -32.07
C ARG A 110 -6.62 49.71 -33.36
N LYS A 111 -6.76 48.38 -33.36
CA LYS A 111 -7.28 47.62 -34.51
C LYS A 111 -8.74 47.98 -34.82
N LEU A 112 -9.58 48.22 -33.80
CA LEU A 112 -10.96 48.67 -33.99
C LEU A 112 -11.01 50.10 -34.56
N GLN A 113 -10.20 51.02 -34.05
CA GLN A 113 -10.09 52.41 -34.53
C GLN A 113 -9.56 52.54 -35.97
N GLN A 114 -8.92 51.49 -36.51
CA GLN A 114 -8.46 51.42 -37.90
C GLN A 114 -9.57 50.99 -38.89
N LEU A 115 -10.72 50.55 -38.39
CA LEU A 115 -11.92 50.36 -39.19
C LEU A 115 -12.58 51.73 -39.39
N LYS A 116 -13.00 52.08 -40.61
CA LYS A 116 -13.43 53.46 -40.94
C LYS A 116 -14.82 53.79 -40.35
N PRO A 117 -15.00 54.93 -39.65
CA PRO A 117 -16.31 55.45 -39.24
C PRO A 117 -16.92 56.45 -40.24
N VAL A 118 -18.21 56.73 -40.09
CA VAL A 118 -18.96 57.82 -40.74
C VAL A 118 -19.20 58.96 -39.72
N LYS A 119 -19.41 60.21 -40.18
CA LYS A 119 -19.34 61.46 -39.37
C LYS A 119 -20.71 62.08 -39.01
N GLU A 120 -20.74 62.88 -37.94
CA GLU A 120 -21.63 64.06 -37.76
C GLU A 120 -21.09 65.06 -36.69
N GLU A 121 -21.64 66.28 -36.53
CA GLU A 121 -20.98 67.47 -35.93
C GLU A 121 -21.81 68.25 -34.83
N ARG A 122 -21.31 69.41 -34.31
CA ARG A 122 -21.89 70.21 -33.17
C ARG A 122 -21.69 71.75 -33.31
N ARG A 123 -22.47 72.61 -32.58
CA ARG A 123 -22.33 74.11 -32.49
C ARG A 123 -22.69 74.75 -31.11
N SER A 124 -22.51 76.08 -30.95
CA SER A 124 -22.61 76.89 -29.68
C SER A 124 -22.84 78.43 -29.91
N THR A 125 -23.17 79.26 -28.88
CA THR A 125 -23.57 80.72 -28.96
C THR A 125 -23.23 81.63 -27.72
N LYS A 126 -23.43 82.98 -27.80
CA LYS A 126 -23.16 84.03 -26.75
C LYS A 126 -24.08 85.31 -26.81
N PRO A 127 -24.10 86.26 -25.81
CA PRO A 127 -25.09 87.37 -25.65
C PRO A 127 -24.57 88.86 -25.68
N THR A 128 -25.41 89.90 -25.38
CA THR A 128 -25.13 91.38 -25.54
C THR A 128 -25.85 92.33 -24.50
N ARG A 129 -25.60 93.67 -24.47
CA ARG A 129 -25.92 94.67 -23.39
C ARG A 129 -26.16 96.14 -23.87
N SER A 130 -26.95 96.99 -23.15
CA SER A 130 -27.09 98.51 -23.20
C SER A 130 -28.06 99.03 -22.09
N ARG A 131 -28.42 100.31 -21.79
CA ARG A 131 -27.84 101.70 -21.77
C ARG A 131 -28.79 102.62 -20.89
N HIS A 132 -28.37 103.83 -20.46
CA HIS A 132 -29.18 104.91 -19.80
C HIS A 132 -29.21 106.23 -20.60
N GLU A 133 -30.10 107.20 -20.26
CA GLU A 133 -29.91 108.69 -20.30
C GLU A 133 -31.17 109.47 -19.72
N PRO A 134 -31.27 110.83 -19.61
CA PRO A 134 -30.64 111.69 -18.58
C PRO A 134 -31.54 112.86 -18.01
N GLU A 135 -30.98 113.80 -17.21
CA GLU A 135 -31.67 114.95 -16.52
C GLU A 135 -30.82 116.27 -16.38
N PRO A 136 -31.42 117.49 -16.38
CA PRO A 136 -30.79 118.81 -16.11
C PRO A 136 -30.70 119.13 -14.59
N SER A 137 -30.41 120.34 -14.04
CA SER A 137 -29.79 121.61 -14.52
C SER A 137 -28.69 122.06 -13.50
N GLN A 138 -27.76 122.98 -13.82
CA GLN A 138 -26.44 123.03 -13.12
C GLN A 138 -26.29 123.76 -11.76
N ASP A 139 -26.93 124.90 -11.45
CA ASP A 139 -26.51 125.68 -10.26
C ASP A 139 -27.20 125.33 -8.93
N GLU A 140 -28.50 125.01 -8.91
CA GLU A 140 -29.09 124.34 -7.73
C GLU A 140 -28.38 123.02 -7.45
N ARG A 141 -27.98 122.32 -8.53
CA ARG A 141 -27.15 121.11 -8.45
C ARG A 141 -25.88 121.34 -7.64
N ILE A 142 -25.21 122.50 -7.58
CA ILE A 142 -23.95 122.62 -6.82
C ILE A 142 -24.18 122.58 -5.31
N LYS A 143 -25.15 123.33 -4.78
CA LYS A 143 -25.44 123.32 -3.33
C LYS A 143 -26.12 122.04 -2.90
N ASP A 144 -27.04 121.52 -3.70
CA ASP A 144 -27.66 120.24 -3.39
C ASP A 144 -26.66 119.09 -3.57
N LEU A 145 -25.78 119.09 -4.59
CA LEU A 145 -24.66 118.13 -4.68
C LEU A 145 -23.71 118.25 -3.49
N GLN A 146 -23.46 119.41 -2.90
CA GLN A 146 -22.62 119.49 -1.70
C GLN A 146 -23.30 118.84 -0.48
N LYS A 147 -24.61 119.05 -0.29
CA LYS A 147 -25.38 118.38 0.77
C LYS A 147 -25.53 116.88 0.50
N GLN A 148 -25.93 116.51 -0.70
CA GLN A 148 -25.98 115.13 -1.19
C GLN A 148 -24.60 114.45 -1.15
N LEU A 149 -23.48 115.15 -1.39
CA LEU A 149 -22.13 114.58 -1.26
C LEU A 149 -21.80 114.28 0.20
N GLN A 150 -22.18 115.15 1.15
CA GLN A 150 -21.96 114.88 2.57
C GLN A 150 -22.88 113.76 3.09
N GLU A 151 -24.14 113.75 2.67
CA GLU A 151 -25.11 112.69 2.98
C GLU A 151 -24.70 111.36 2.32
N MET A 152 -24.26 111.37 1.06
CA MET A 152 -23.72 110.22 0.35
C MET A 152 -22.38 109.75 0.91
N MET A 153 -21.49 110.64 1.40
CA MET A 153 -20.27 110.23 2.09
C MET A 153 -20.58 109.54 3.42
N ASN A 154 -21.55 110.04 4.18
CA ASN A 154 -22.02 109.39 5.39
C ASN A 154 -22.70 108.04 5.08
N LEU A 155 -23.54 107.99 4.04
CA LEU A 155 -24.20 106.77 3.58
C LEU A 155 -23.18 105.74 3.05
N LEU A 156 -22.17 106.16 2.29
CA LEU A 156 -21.08 105.31 1.81
C LEU A 156 -20.18 104.82 2.96
N ALA A 157 -19.97 105.61 4.01
CA ALA A 157 -19.26 105.19 5.21
C ALA A 157 -20.09 104.15 6.01
N GLN A 158 -21.40 104.38 6.14
CA GLN A 158 -22.32 103.47 6.81
C GLN A 158 -22.47 102.16 6.03
N LEU A 159 -22.70 102.21 4.72
CA LEU A 159 -22.72 101.04 3.82
C LEU A 159 -21.37 100.31 3.79
N LYS A 160 -20.23 101.01 3.92
CA LYS A 160 -18.91 100.36 4.12
C LYS A 160 -18.81 99.65 5.46
N GLY A 161 -19.31 100.25 6.54
CA GLY A 161 -19.36 99.61 7.86
C GLY A 161 -20.23 98.35 7.85
N GLU A 162 -21.42 98.46 7.26
CA GLU A 162 -22.38 97.36 7.10
C GLU A 162 -21.80 96.25 6.20
N THR A 163 -21.21 96.58 5.04
CA THR A 163 -20.59 95.57 4.16
C THR A 163 -19.34 94.92 4.76
N ASN A 164 -18.47 95.64 5.47
CA ASN A 164 -17.35 95.01 6.21
C ASN A 164 -17.86 94.07 7.31
N ASN A 165 -18.91 94.46 8.04
CA ASN A 165 -19.47 93.66 9.12
C ASN A 165 -20.21 92.42 8.58
N GLN A 166 -20.89 92.56 7.43
CA GLN A 166 -21.48 91.44 6.68
C GLN A 166 -20.39 90.48 6.18
N GLN A 167 -19.34 90.99 5.53
CA GLN A 167 -18.21 90.19 5.05
C GLN A 167 -17.50 89.44 6.18
N HIS A 168 -17.23 90.08 7.33
CA HIS A 168 -16.64 89.39 8.48
C HIS A 168 -17.59 88.38 9.14
N GLN A 169 -18.91 88.53 9.01
CA GLN A 169 -19.85 87.50 9.42
C GLN A 169 -19.82 86.32 8.44
N ASP A 170 -19.88 86.57 7.14
CA ASP A 170 -19.86 85.55 6.09
C ASP A 170 -18.54 84.76 6.09
N GLU A 171 -17.38 85.43 6.22
CA GLU A 171 -16.07 84.79 6.45
C GLU A 171 -16.06 83.89 7.70
N ARG A 172 -16.77 84.30 8.76
CA ARG A 172 -16.85 83.56 10.02
C ARG A 172 -17.78 82.35 9.91
N TYR A 173 -18.84 82.43 9.10
CA TYR A 173 -19.67 81.28 8.73
C TYR A 173 -18.90 80.32 7.83
N GLU A 174 -18.27 80.79 6.75
CA GLU A 174 -17.43 79.94 5.88
C GLU A 174 -16.32 79.23 6.67
N ARG A 175 -15.58 79.95 7.53
CA ARG A 175 -14.49 79.37 8.31
C ARG A 175 -14.99 78.38 9.37
N ARG A 176 -16.22 78.54 9.86
CA ARG A 176 -16.88 77.57 10.75
C ARG A 176 -17.26 76.30 9.98
N ASP A 177 -17.81 76.44 8.78
CA ASP A 177 -18.36 75.32 8.02
C ASP A 177 -17.28 74.54 7.28
N LYS A 178 -16.26 75.21 6.73
CA LYS A 178 -15.02 74.55 6.25
C LYS A 178 -14.36 73.72 7.36
N LYS A 179 -14.40 74.20 8.62
CA LYS A 179 -13.88 73.45 9.77
C LYS A 179 -14.81 72.30 10.22
N LYS A 180 -16.13 72.39 10.03
CA LYS A 180 -17.04 71.24 10.18
C LYS A 180 -16.72 70.18 9.13
N GLU A 181 -16.62 70.56 7.85
CA GLU A 181 -16.31 69.65 6.75
C GLU A 181 -14.96 68.95 6.94
N GLU A 182 -13.95 69.67 7.43
CA GLU A 182 -12.63 69.10 7.72
C GLU A 182 -12.71 68.04 8.83
N VAL A 183 -13.36 68.37 9.96
CA VAL A 183 -13.60 67.42 11.06
C VAL A 183 -14.45 66.22 10.62
N GLU A 184 -15.47 66.43 9.78
CA GLU A 184 -16.29 65.33 9.27
C GLU A 184 -15.53 64.46 8.25
N ARG A 185 -14.75 65.07 7.36
CA ARG A 185 -13.88 64.39 6.40
C ARG A 185 -12.85 63.53 7.10
N ASP A 186 -12.24 64.02 8.18
CA ASP A 186 -11.26 63.26 8.95
C ASP A 186 -11.92 62.21 9.85
N SER A 187 -13.10 62.47 10.43
CA SER A 187 -13.90 61.44 11.11
C SER A 187 -14.36 60.31 10.16
N ARG A 188 -14.68 60.64 8.89
CA ARG A 188 -14.98 59.64 7.85
C ARG A 188 -13.74 58.81 7.51
N LYS A 189 -12.56 59.42 7.30
CA LYS A 189 -11.28 58.71 7.09
C LYS A 189 -10.92 57.81 8.28
N GLU A 190 -11.12 58.30 9.51
CA GLU A 190 -10.80 57.55 10.73
C GLU A 190 -11.70 56.33 10.88
N LYS A 191 -13.01 56.48 10.66
CA LYS A 191 -13.97 55.37 10.59
C LYS A 191 -13.60 54.37 9.50
N GLU A 192 -13.27 54.83 8.29
CA GLU A 192 -12.86 53.96 7.18
C GLU A 192 -11.55 53.20 7.48
N ARG A 193 -10.60 53.82 8.20
CA ARG A 193 -9.37 53.15 8.67
C ARG A 193 -9.66 52.10 9.74
N LEU A 194 -10.47 52.44 10.75
CA LEU A 194 -10.87 51.51 11.81
C LEU A 194 -11.69 50.34 11.27
N GLU A 195 -12.56 50.58 10.29
CA GLU A 195 -13.34 49.53 9.61
C GLU A 195 -12.45 48.60 8.79
N LYS A 196 -11.48 49.13 8.02
CA LYS A 196 -10.47 48.32 7.32
C LYS A 196 -9.59 47.53 8.28
N GLU A 197 -9.13 48.13 9.38
CA GLU A 197 -8.32 47.45 10.39
C GLU A 197 -9.11 46.32 11.09
N ARG A 198 -10.41 46.53 11.36
CA ARG A 198 -11.29 45.48 11.87
C ARG A 198 -11.48 44.34 10.87
N LEU A 199 -11.78 44.65 9.61
CA LEU A 199 -11.93 43.63 8.55
C LEU A 199 -10.62 42.88 8.27
N GLU A 200 -9.46 43.53 8.38
CA GLU A 200 -8.16 42.89 8.24
C GLU A 200 -7.84 41.96 9.41
N LYS A 201 -8.11 42.40 10.66
CA LYS A 201 -8.00 41.54 11.86
C LYS A 201 -8.95 40.35 11.81
N GLU A 202 -10.21 40.56 11.44
CA GLU A 202 -11.22 39.50 11.31
C GLU A 202 -10.83 38.47 10.23
N ARG A 203 -10.30 38.93 9.08
CA ARG A 203 -9.78 38.03 8.05
C ARG A 203 -8.55 37.24 8.51
N LEU A 204 -7.61 37.87 9.22
CA LEU A 204 -6.44 37.19 9.78
C LEU A 204 -6.81 36.19 10.87
N GLU A 205 -7.84 36.47 11.66
CA GLU A 205 -8.37 35.57 12.68
C GLU A 205 -9.09 34.37 12.06
N GLN A 206 -9.94 34.60 11.05
CA GLN A 206 -10.57 33.53 10.26
C GLN A 206 -9.53 32.66 9.55
N GLU A 207 -8.52 33.25 8.90
CA GLU A 207 -7.45 32.51 8.22
C GLU A 207 -6.62 31.67 9.21
N ARG A 208 -6.30 32.20 10.40
CA ARG A 208 -5.63 31.43 11.46
C ARG A 208 -6.49 30.27 11.98
N LEU A 209 -7.79 30.49 12.21
CA LEU A 209 -8.72 29.44 12.65
C LEU A 209 -8.92 28.35 11.57
N GLU A 210 -8.92 28.72 10.28
CA GLU A 210 -8.98 27.75 9.19
C GLU A 210 -7.68 26.94 9.07
N GLN A 211 -6.51 27.60 9.16
CA GLN A 211 -5.21 26.91 9.19
C GLN A 211 -5.08 25.97 10.40
N GLU A 212 -5.50 26.39 11.59
CA GLU A 212 -5.47 25.56 12.79
C GLU A 212 -6.40 24.34 12.65
N ARG A 213 -7.63 24.52 12.14
CA ARG A 213 -8.55 23.40 11.87
C ARG A 213 -7.99 22.42 10.84
N LEU A 214 -7.37 22.91 9.77
CA LEU A 214 -6.73 22.07 8.75
C LEU A 214 -5.51 21.31 9.30
N GLU A 215 -4.73 21.91 10.21
CA GLU A 215 -3.62 21.22 10.87
C GLU A 215 -4.10 20.19 11.90
N GLN A 216 -5.13 20.51 12.71
CA GLN A 216 -5.77 19.55 13.60
C GLN A 216 -6.35 18.36 12.82
N GLU A 217 -7.05 18.60 11.70
CA GLU A 217 -7.57 17.52 10.86
C GLU A 217 -6.44 16.70 10.21
N ARG A 218 -5.34 17.34 9.77
CA ARG A 218 -4.16 16.64 9.24
C ARG A 218 -3.54 15.73 10.30
N LEU A 219 -3.38 16.23 11.53
CA LEU A 219 -2.84 15.49 12.67
C LEU A 219 -3.76 14.33 13.09
N GLU A 220 -5.08 14.54 13.11
CA GLU A 220 -6.04 13.48 13.40
C GLU A 220 -6.03 12.39 12.33
N ARG A 221 -6.11 12.76 11.04
CA ARG A 221 -5.98 11.81 9.91
C ARG A 221 -4.66 11.04 9.95
N GLU A 222 -3.55 11.67 10.34
CA GLU A 222 -2.26 11.01 10.49
C GLU A 222 -2.23 10.04 11.68
N ARG A 223 -2.78 10.43 12.84
CA ARG A 223 -2.94 9.56 14.02
C ARG A 223 -3.78 8.33 13.68
N LEU A 224 -4.96 8.52 13.08
CA LEU A 224 -5.86 7.44 12.64
C LEU A 224 -5.19 6.51 11.61
N LYS A 225 -4.35 7.05 10.72
CA LYS A 225 -3.57 6.24 9.77
C LYS A 225 -2.46 5.44 10.46
N LYS A 226 -1.74 6.03 11.41
CA LYS A 226 -0.72 5.36 12.23
C LYS A 226 -1.33 4.23 13.07
N GLU A 227 -2.43 4.51 13.76
CA GLU A 227 -3.17 3.54 14.58
C GLU A 227 -3.70 2.37 13.76
N ARG A 228 -4.25 2.63 12.55
CA ARG A 228 -4.67 1.55 11.64
C ARG A 228 -3.49 0.68 11.18
N LEU A 229 -2.37 1.28 10.81
CA LEU A 229 -1.16 0.54 10.40
C LEU A 229 -0.55 -0.26 11.58
N GLU A 230 -0.62 0.26 12.79
CA GLU A 230 -0.17 -0.43 14.01
C GLU A 230 -1.08 -1.61 14.35
N LYS A 231 -2.41 -1.43 14.31
CA LYS A 231 -3.39 -2.52 14.46
C LYS A 231 -3.21 -3.60 13.39
N GLU A 232 -3.04 -3.23 12.13
CA GLU A 232 -2.79 -4.16 11.03
C GLU A 232 -1.48 -4.94 11.21
N ARG A 233 -0.42 -4.29 11.71
CA ARG A 233 0.85 -4.96 12.05
C ARG A 233 0.70 -5.93 13.22
N LEU A 234 0.04 -5.52 14.30
CA LEU A 234 -0.21 -6.37 15.47
C LEU A 234 -1.10 -7.57 15.13
N GLU A 235 -2.10 -7.39 14.27
CA GLU A 235 -2.95 -8.47 13.78
C GLU A 235 -2.16 -9.46 12.91
N LYS A 236 -1.34 -8.95 11.97
CA LYS A 236 -0.44 -9.79 11.16
C LYS A 236 0.57 -10.56 12.01
N GLU A 237 1.17 -9.92 13.01
CA GLU A 237 2.12 -10.56 13.93
C GLU A 237 1.43 -11.64 14.79
N ARG A 238 0.23 -11.37 15.33
CA ARG A 238 -0.57 -12.37 16.05
C ARG A 238 -0.92 -13.56 15.16
N LEU A 239 -1.39 -13.32 13.95
CA LEU A 239 -1.77 -14.39 13.01
C LEU A 239 -0.55 -15.20 12.55
N GLU A 240 0.60 -14.57 12.36
CA GLU A 240 1.85 -15.27 12.03
C GLU A 240 2.38 -16.09 13.21
N LYS A 241 2.29 -15.55 14.44
CA LYS A 241 2.62 -16.28 15.68
C LYS A 241 1.71 -17.51 15.87
N GLU A 242 0.40 -17.34 15.70
CA GLU A 242 -0.57 -18.44 15.78
C GLU A 242 -0.28 -19.52 14.72
N ARG A 243 0.03 -19.13 13.48
CA ARG A 243 0.43 -20.08 12.43
C ARG A 243 1.72 -20.84 12.78
N ARG A 244 2.75 -20.16 13.30
CA ARG A 244 3.98 -20.83 13.77
C ARG A 244 3.73 -21.77 14.95
N GLU A 245 2.87 -21.39 15.88
CA GLU A 245 2.53 -22.18 17.05
C GLU A 245 1.73 -23.44 16.67
N LYS A 246 0.74 -23.29 15.78
CA LYS A 246 0.00 -24.42 15.19
C LYS A 246 0.92 -25.35 14.39
N GLU A 247 1.80 -24.82 13.56
CA GLU A 247 2.78 -25.61 12.81
C GLU A 247 3.74 -26.37 13.73
N ARG A 248 4.17 -25.76 14.85
CA ARG A 248 4.95 -26.45 15.89
C ARG A 248 4.16 -27.59 16.54
N LEU A 249 2.92 -27.34 16.96
CA LEU A 249 2.07 -28.34 17.60
C LEU A 249 1.76 -29.52 16.66
N ASP A 250 1.50 -29.26 15.39
CA ASP A 250 1.22 -30.32 14.41
C ASP A 250 2.50 -31.11 14.05
N LYS A 251 3.68 -30.46 13.99
CA LYS A 251 4.98 -31.17 13.89
C LYS A 251 5.27 -32.01 15.14
N GLU A 252 4.97 -31.52 16.33
CA GLU A 252 5.18 -32.24 17.58
C GLU A 252 4.25 -33.46 17.70
N ARG A 253 2.97 -33.31 17.34
CA ARG A 253 2.00 -34.41 17.22
C ARG A 253 2.46 -35.46 16.23
N ALA A 254 2.90 -35.06 15.04
CA ALA A 254 3.41 -35.98 14.03
C ALA A 254 4.71 -36.70 14.49
N ALA A 255 5.60 -36.00 15.20
CA ALA A 255 6.81 -36.61 15.77
C ALA A 255 6.48 -37.61 16.89
N LYS A 256 5.53 -37.28 17.78
CA LYS A 256 5.04 -38.18 18.83
C LYS A 256 4.38 -39.42 18.23
N GLN A 257 3.48 -39.25 17.27
CA GLN A 257 2.81 -40.36 16.58
C GLN A 257 3.80 -41.29 15.88
N ARG A 258 4.85 -40.75 15.24
CA ARG A 258 5.94 -41.55 14.66
C ARG A 258 6.71 -42.36 15.70
N ARG A 259 7.06 -41.76 16.84
CA ARG A 259 7.72 -42.46 17.97
C ARG A 259 6.85 -43.59 18.51
N GLU A 260 5.57 -43.33 18.75
CA GLU A 260 4.62 -44.37 19.22
C GLU A 260 4.46 -45.52 18.21
N GLN A 261 4.45 -45.22 16.90
CA GLN A 261 4.40 -46.24 15.85
C GLN A 261 5.70 -47.06 15.78
N GLU A 262 6.85 -46.41 15.92
CA GLU A 262 8.15 -47.10 15.94
C GLU A 262 8.33 -47.97 17.19
N GLU A 263 7.91 -47.48 18.36
CA GLU A 263 7.90 -48.23 19.62
C GLU A 263 6.97 -49.44 19.55
N LYS A 264 5.74 -49.28 19.03
CA LYS A 264 4.82 -50.39 18.78
C LYS A 264 5.43 -51.43 17.82
N ARG A 265 6.08 -50.98 16.74
CA ARG A 265 6.82 -51.87 15.81
C ARG A 265 8.06 -52.51 16.45
N ARG A 266 8.70 -51.89 17.45
CA ARG A 266 9.82 -52.49 18.20
C ARG A 266 9.31 -53.56 19.15
N CYS A 267 8.28 -53.24 19.96
CA CYS A 267 7.64 -54.16 20.88
C CYS A 267 7.09 -55.41 20.17
N GLU A 268 6.41 -55.24 19.03
CA GLU A 268 5.89 -56.37 18.25
C GLU A 268 6.99 -57.25 17.64
N ARG A 269 8.10 -56.66 17.15
CA ARG A 269 9.27 -57.45 16.70
C ARG A 269 9.93 -58.21 17.85
N GLU A 270 10.06 -57.59 19.02
CA GLU A 270 10.61 -58.22 20.22
C GLU A 270 9.71 -59.35 20.73
N ARG A 271 8.39 -59.16 20.70
CA ARG A 271 7.40 -60.21 20.99
C ARG A 271 7.53 -61.40 20.03
N GLN A 272 7.58 -61.14 18.72
CA GLN A 272 7.72 -62.20 17.71
C GLN A 272 9.07 -62.93 17.83
N GLN A 273 10.14 -62.22 18.22
CA GLN A 273 11.42 -62.86 18.53
C GLN A 273 11.32 -63.78 19.75
N ARG A 274 10.79 -63.28 20.88
CA ARG A 274 10.58 -64.08 22.10
C ARG A 274 9.70 -65.31 21.84
N GLU A 275 8.66 -65.18 21.02
CA GLU A 275 7.78 -66.30 20.63
C GLU A 275 8.51 -67.35 19.77
N ARG A 276 9.38 -66.92 18.84
CA ARG A 276 10.23 -67.82 18.05
C ARG A 276 11.26 -68.54 18.93
N GLU A 277 11.94 -67.80 19.81
CA GLU A 277 12.89 -68.35 20.79
C GLU A 277 12.20 -69.36 21.73
N GLN A 278 10.97 -69.09 22.15
CA GLN A 278 10.16 -70.01 22.96
C GLN A 278 9.75 -71.27 22.17
N LYS A 279 9.37 -71.14 20.90
CA LYS A 279 9.03 -72.28 20.03
C LYS A 279 10.25 -73.15 19.70
N GLU A 280 11.39 -72.54 19.40
CA GLU A 280 12.65 -73.26 19.22
C GLU A 280 13.11 -73.94 20.52
N ARG A 281 12.97 -73.27 21.68
CA ARG A 281 13.21 -73.88 23.00
C ARG A 281 12.35 -75.12 23.21
N GLN A 282 11.03 -75.02 22.98
CA GLN A 282 10.10 -76.14 23.09
C GLN A 282 10.44 -77.29 22.11
N GLU A 283 10.87 -76.98 20.90
CA GLU A 283 11.36 -77.98 19.95
C GLU A 283 12.61 -78.71 20.48
N TRP A 284 13.61 -77.97 21.01
CA TRP A 284 14.81 -78.56 21.61
C TRP A 284 14.51 -79.38 22.88
N ASP A 285 13.53 -78.96 23.70
CA ASP A 285 13.08 -79.72 24.88
C ASP A 285 12.34 -81.02 24.47
N GLN A 286 11.51 -80.96 23.43
CA GLN A 286 10.84 -82.15 22.90
C GLN A 286 11.83 -83.14 22.24
N LEU A 287 12.86 -82.62 21.56
CA LEU A 287 13.97 -83.41 21.01
C LEU A 287 14.83 -84.05 22.12
N TRP A 288 15.05 -83.35 23.24
CA TRP A 288 15.74 -83.91 24.41
C TRP A 288 14.97 -85.08 25.03
N THR A 289 13.66 -84.90 25.23
CA THR A 289 12.76 -85.94 25.76
C THR A 289 12.78 -87.17 24.85
N ASN A 290 12.53 -86.99 23.54
CA ASN A 290 12.57 -88.07 22.54
C ASN A 290 13.93 -88.80 22.51
N TYR A 291 15.05 -88.08 22.65
CA TYR A 291 16.38 -88.69 22.77
C TYR A 291 16.52 -89.56 24.03
N GLN A 292 16.01 -89.14 25.19
CA GLN A 292 16.02 -89.98 26.39
C GLN A 292 15.06 -91.17 26.28
N ASP A 293 13.88 -91.00 25.68
CA ASP A 293 12.90 -92.07 25.45
C ASP A 293 13.44 -93.15 24.50
N ARG A 294 14.06 -92.73 23.38
CA ARG A 294 14.79 -93.65 22.48
C ARG A 294 15.94 -94.35 23.20
N TRP A 295 16.60 -93.70 24.16
CA TRP A 295 17.61 -94.34 25.02
C TRP A 295 17.05 -95.37 26.00
N VAL A 296 15.79 -95.27 26.40
CA VAL A 296 15.10 -96.32 27.16
C VAL A 296 14.69 -97.45 26.23
N HIS A 297 14.07 -97.14 25.08
CA HIS A 297 13.67 -98.13 24.08
C HIS A 297 14.85 -98.99 23.59
N PHE A 298 15.92 -98.36 23.11
CA PHE A 298 17.13 -99.04 22.61
C PHE A 298 17.69 -100.03 23.64
N LYS A 299 17.73 -99.68 24.93
CA LYS A 299 18.22 -100.58 26.00
C LYS A 299 17.30 -101.79 26.25
N ALA A 300 16.05 -101.76 25.80
CA ALA A 300 15.09 -102.85 25.90
C ALA A 300 14.93 -103.65 24.60
N SER A 301 15.23 -103.05 23.43
CA SER A 301 14.93 -103.62 22.10
C SER A 301 16.16 -104.10 21.31
N VAL A 302 17.37 -103.63 21.65
CA VAL A 302 18.61 -103.79 20.85
C VAL A 302 18.93 -105.24 20.43
N SER A 303 18.49 -106.27 21.16
CA SER A 303 18.72 -107.67 20.80
C SER A 303 17.89 -108.18 19.61
N ASN A 304 16.86 -107.43 19.20
CA ASN A 304 15.82 -107.92 18.27
C ASN A 304 15.70 -107.08 16.97
N GLU A 305 16.53 -106.05 16.79
CA GLU A 305 16.35 -105.07 15.71
C GLU A 305 17.21 -105.36 14.47
N THR A 306 16.60 -105.26 13.28
CA THR A 306 17.23 -105.65 12.00
C THR A 306 18.16 -104.60 11.40
N ASN A 307 18.21 -103.37 11.93
CA ASN A 307 19.19 -102.35 11.51
C ASN A 307 19.75 -101.55 12.69
N VAL A 308 20.95 -101.93 13.13
CA VAL A 308 21.73 -101.30 14.20
C VAL A 308 21.95 -99.79 13.98
N LEU A 309 22.03 -99.31 12.74
CA LEU A 309 22.28 -97.89 12.46
C LEU A 309 21.05 -97.00 12.68
N ASP A 310 19.83 -97.53 12.57
CA ASP A 310 18.60 -96.76 12.85
C ASP A 310 18.16 -96.94 14.32
N ALA A 311 18.52 -98.07 14.93
CA ALA A 311 18.34 -98.39 16.35
C ALA A 311 18.93 -97.31 17.28
N ILE A 312 20.21 -96.97 17.05
CA ILE A 312 21.00 -96.14 17.96
C ILE A 312 20.38 -94.73 18.14
N PRO A 313 20.20 -94.23 19.38
CA PRO A 313 19.65 -92.90 19.65
C PRO A 313 20.64 -91.75 19.33
N TRP A 314 20.84 -91.45 18.05
CA TRP A 314 21.83 -90.43 17.63
C TRP A 314 21.47 -89.02 18.16
N PRO A 315 22.40 -88.32 18.85
CA PRO A 315 22.17 -87.02 19.48
C PRO A 315 22.27 -85.89 18.45
N VAL A 316 21.33 -85.84 17.51
CA VAL A 316 21.21 -84.83 16.45
C VAL A 316 19.75 -84.50 16.19
N LYS A 317 19.47 -83.31 15.64
CA LYS A 317 18.09 -82.81 15.44
C LYS A 317 17.17 -83.73 14.62
N THR A 318 17.71 -84.55 13.71
CA THR A 318 16.95 -85.53 12.92
C THR A 318 16.89 -86.93 13.54
N GLY A 319 17.63 -87.19 14.63
CA GLY A 319 17.77 -88.51 15.25
C GLY A 319 18.43 -89.60 14.38
N SER A 320 18.97 -89.27 13.20
CA SER A 320 19.52 -90.24 12.24
C SER A 320 21.04 -90.15 12.10
N TYR A 321 21.71 -91.30 11.95
CA TYR A 321 23.15 -91.42 11.71
C TYR A 321 23.62 -90.59 10.50
N ARG A 322 22.76 -90.38 9.50
CA ARG A 322 23.05 -89.60 8.29
C ARG A 322 23.36 -88.12 8.55
N ASN A 323 22.93 -87.60 9.71
CA ASN A 323 23.23 -86.24 10.18
C ASN A 323 24.22 -86.22 11.35
N ALA A 324 24.73 -87.36 11.81
CA ALA A 324 25.66 -87.46 12.92
C ALA A 324 27.04 -86.89 12.54
N LYS A 325 27.18 -85.57 12.64
CA LYS A 325 28.45 -84.83 12.52
C LYS A 325 28.79 -84.17 13.86
N ALA A 326 30.07 -83.96 14.12
CA ALA A 326 30.52 -83.32 15.36
C ALA A 326 29.92 -81.92 15.59
N SER A 327 29.59 -81.18 14.52
CA SER A 327 28.84 -79.91 14.60
C SER A 327 27.44 -80.10 15.17
N GLU A 328 26.67 -81.02 14.59
CA GLU A 328 25.26 -81.27 14.94
C GLU A 328 25.14 -81.86 16.35
N VAL A 329 26.09 -82.72 16.75
CA VAL A 329 26.14 -83.29 18.10
C VAL A 329 26.50 -82.22 19.14
N LYS A 330 27.44 -81.32 18.83
CA LYS A 330 27.73 -80.16 19.69
C LYS A 330 26.54 -79.20 19.78
N ALA A 331 25.83 -78.96 18.69
CA ALA A 331 24.64 -78.12 18.67
C ALA A 331 23.50 -78.77 19.49
N PHE A 332 23.26 -80.07 19.30
CA PHE A 332 22.27 -80.83 20.06
C PHE A 332 22.52 -80.73 21.57
N PHE A 333 23.70 -81.10 22.06
CA PHE A 333 23.95 -81.04 23.51
C PHE A 333 24.05 -79.61 24.07
N LYS A 334 24.43 -78.60 23.28
CA LYS A 334 24.39 -77.19 23.73
C LYS A 334 22.97 -76.63 23.82
N ASN A 335 22.08 -77.03 22.92
CA ASN A 335 20.73 -76.47 22.83
C ASN A 335 19.67 -77.32 23.58
N ALA A 336 19.75 -78.65 23.52
CA ALA A 336 18.76 -79.57 24.08
C ALA A 336 18.85 -79.73 25.61
N VAL A 337 19.96 -79.30 26.24
CA VAL A 337 20.14 -79.42 27.70
C VAL A 337 19.23 -78.44 28.47
N PRO A 338 18.45 -78.92 29.48
CA PRO A 338 17.65 -78.08 30.36
C PRO A 338 18.48 -77.04 31.13
N ARG A 339 17.95 -75.82 31.30
CA ARG A 339 18.67 -74.67 31.90
C ARG A 339 18.97 -74.82 33.40
N ASP A 340 18.20 -75.64 34.11
CA ASP A 340 18.38 -76.02 35.51
C ASP A 340 19.43 -77.13 35.69
N ALA A 341 19.70 -77.91 34.63
CA ALA A 341 20.67 -78.98 34.65
C ALA A 341 22.11 -78.45 34.51
N SER A 342 22.95 -78.77 35.50
CA SER A 342 24.40 -78.53 35.39
C SER A 342 24.99 -79.34 34.23
N MET A 343 25.45 -78.65 33.18
CA MET A 343 26.04 -79.24 31.97
C MET A 343 27.10 -80.30 32.30
N SER A 344 28.05 -80.00 33.18
CA SER A 344 29.10 -80.95 33.59
C SER A 344 28.65 -82.04 34.57
N LYS A 345 27.41 -82.04 35.06
CA LYS A 345 26.77 -83.25 35.66
C LYS A 345 26.09 -84.11 34.59
N LEU A 346 25.47 -83.47 33.59
CA LEU A 346 24.73 -84.13 32.51
C LEU A 346 25.69 -84.79 31.50
N MET A 347 26.69 -84.07 31.01
CA MET A 347 27.76 -84.61 30.15
C MET A 347 28.49 -85.79 30.81
N ARG A 348 28.65 -85.81 32.13
CA ARG A 348 29.20 -86.98 32.86
C ARG A 348 28.36 -88.25 32.68
N LYS A 349 27.02 -88.12 32.66
CA LYS A 349 26.11 -89.25 32.39
C LYS A 349 26.13 -89.65 30.90
N GLU A 350 26.20 -88.68 30.00
CA GLU A 350 26.22 -88.94 28.56
C GLU A 350 27.56 -89.57 28.11
N CYS A 351 28.71 -89.17 28.68
CA CYS A 351 30.00 -89.87 28.50
C CYS A 351 29.90 -91.35 28.90
N GLN A 352 29.22 -91.66 30.02
CA GLN A 352 29.02 -93.05 30.47
C GLN A 352 28.10 -93.85 29.54
N LYS A 353 27.13 -93.21 28.89
CA LYS A 353 26.30 -93.87 27.84
C LYS A 353 27.11 -94.14 26.57
N TRP A 354 27.88 -93.14 26.11
CA TRP A 354 28.56 -93.15 24.81
C TRP A 354 29.96 -93.78 24.81
N HIS A 355 30.48 -94.22 25.95
CA HIS A 355 31.75 -94.94 26.03
C HIS A 355 31.70 -96.20 25.13
N PRO A 356 32.67 -96.43 24.21
CA PRO A 356 32.61 -97.52 23.23
C PRO A 356 32.33 -98.89 23.86
N ASP A 357 33.02 -99.27 24.93
CA ASP A 357 32.82 -100.54 25.66
C ASP A 357 31.41 -100.73 26.26
N ILE A 358 30.65 -99.65 26.45
CA ILE A 358 29.26 -99.70 26.93
C ILE A 358 28.33 -99.89 25.73
N ILE A 359 28.56 -99.17 24.64
CA ILE A 359 27.80 -99.34 23.38
C ILE A 359 28.00 -100.75 22.81
N TYR A 360 29.25 -101.21 22.63
CA TYR A 360 29.54 -102.54 22.08
C TYR A 360 29.08 -103.69 22.99
N ARG A 361 28.89 -103.44 24.29
CA ARG A 361 28.30 -104.40 25.23
C ARG A 361 26.77 -104.49 25.09
N LEU A 362 26.10 -103.39 24.78
CA LEU A 362 24.67 -103.37 24.44
C LEU A 362 24.41 -103.99 23.06
N LEU A 363 25.29 -103.74 22.09
CA LEU A 363 25.26 -104.30 20.73
C LEU A 363 25.76 -105.77 20.63
N ARG A 364 25.90 -106.48 21.76
CA ARG A 364 26.44 -107.85 21.79
C ARG A 364 25.53 -108.80 21.00
N GLY A 365 26.05 -109.32 19.89
CA GLY A 365 25.33 -110.24 18.99
C GLY A 365 24.84 -109.59 17.68
N CYS A 366 25.04 -108.28 17.52
CA CYS A 366 24.71 -107.55 16.29
C CYS A 366 25.97 -107.22 15.48
N GLU A 367 25.86 -107.16 14.15
CA GLU A 367 26.96 -106.70 13.29
C GLU A 367 27.11 -105.17 13.36
N VAL A 368 28.18 -104.70 14.01
CA VAL A 368 28.49 -103.27 14.13
C VAL A 368 29.33 -102.83 12.94
N THR A 369 28.73 -102.10 12.00
CA THR A 369 29.44 -101.60 10.81
C THR A 369 30.58 -100.63 11.18
N PRO A 370 31.66 -100.53 10.37
CA PRO A 370 32.73 -99.55 10.61
C PRO A 370 32.24 -98.09 10.65
N VAL A 371 31.16 -97.78 9.92
CA VAL A 371 30.49 -96.47 9.97
C VAL A 371 29.86 -96.21 11.35
N ALA A 372 29.22 -97.21 11.95
CA ALA A 372 28.69 -97.09 13.31
C ALA A 372 29.81 -96.84 14.33
N GLN A 373 30.92 -97.59 14.24
CA GLN A 373 32.09 -97.45 15.13
C GLN A 373 32.67 -96.02 15.07
N LEU A 374 32.93 -95.50 13.87
CA LEU A 374 33.46 -94.14 13.68
C LEU A 374 32.52 -93.05 14.25
N LEU A 375 31.21 -93.24 14.14
CA LEU A 375 30.22 -92.30 14.68
C LEU A 375 30.11 -92.38 16.22
N ILE A 376 30.18 -93.58 16.79
CA ILE A 376 30.21 -93.80 18.24
C ILE A 376 31.46 -93.13 18.85
N ASP A 377 32.64 -93.40 18.28
CA ASP A 377 33.91 -92.80 18.71
C ASP A 377 33.90 -91.27 18.59
N MET A 378 33.37 -90.73 17.48
CA MET A 378 33.20 -89.30 17.29
C MET A 378 32.32 -88.70 18.39
N ILE A 379 31.18 -89.32 18.72
CA ILE A 379 30.29 -88.82 19.77
C ILE A 379 30.96 -88.91 21.13
N CYS A 380 31.63 -90.03 21.48
CA CYS A 380 32.35 -90.15 22.74
C CYS A 380 33.40 -89.05 22.92
N ARG A 381 34.14 -88.71 21.85
CA ARG A 381 35.10 -87.58 21.86
C ARG A 381 34.38 -86.23 22.06
N VAL A 382 33.28 -85.99 21.33
CA VAL A 382 32.50 -84.75 21.44
C VAL A 382 31.87 -84.55 22.82
N VAL A 383 31.28 -85.58 23.42
CA VAL A 383 30.68 -85.45 24.77
C VAL A 383 31.76 -85.25 25.83
N THR A 384 32.93 -85.88 25.68
CA THR A 384 34.09 -85.64 26.55
C THR A 384 34.61 -84.21 26.42
N GLU A 385 34.76 -83.69 25.20
CA GLU A 385 35.13 -82.30 24.95
C GLU A 385 34.15 -81.31 25.59
N LEU A 386 32.84 -81.58 25.50
CA LEU A 386 31.81 -80.76 26.17
C LEU A 386 31.86 -80.89 27.70
N LEU A 387 32.22 -82.07 28.24
CA LEU A 387 32.42 -82.27 29.67
C LEU A 387 33.60 -81.44 30.20
N ASP A 388 34.79 -81.55 29.59
CA ASP A 388 35.98 -80.86 30.10
C ASP A 388 35.84 -79.33 29.98
N ASN A 389 35.30 -78.83 28.86
CA ASN A 389 34.94 -77.40 28.71
C ASN A 389 33.95 -76.93 29.80
N SER A 390 32.91 -77.73 30.10
CA SER A 390 31.91 -77.39 31.14
C SER A 390 32.36 -77.69 32.58
N ALA A 391 33.53 -78.30 32.75
CA ALA A 391 34.19 -78.54 34.04
C ALA A 391 35.30 -77.51 34.34
N GLY A 392 35.54 -76.54 33.45
CA GLY A 392 36.61 -75.54 33.61
C GLY A 392 38.01 -76.09 33.34
N LYS A 393 38.13 -77.30 32.78
CA LYS A 393 39.41 -77.85 32.34
C LYS A 393 39.75 -77.31 30.95
N SER A 394 40.41 -76.16 30.93
CA SER A 394 41.13 -75.73 29.73
C SER A 394 42.18 -76.78 29.33
N ALA A 395 42.42 -76.92 28.03
CA ALA A 395 43.13 -78.05 27.45
C ALA A 395 44.67 -78.01 27.67
N ASN A 396 45.11 -78.24 28.91
CA ASN A 396 46.50 -78.35 29.32
C ASN A 396 46.89 -79.78 29.73
N PHE A 397 46.28 -80.81 29.12
CA PHE A 397 46.66 -82.21 29.39
C PHE A 397 46.41 -83.12 28.17
N LEU A 398 47.11 -82.85 27.07
CA LEU A 398 47.51 -83.80 26.02
C LEU A 398 48.46 -83.06 25.06
N GLY A 399 49.74 -83.07 25.41
CA GLY A 399 50.88 -82.56 24.63
C GLY A 399 52.10 -83.42 24.92
#